data_AF-A0A969RIQ1-F1
#
_entry.id   AF-A0A969RIQ1-F1
#
_cell.length_a   1.000
_cell.length_b   1.000
_cell.length_c   1.000
_cell.angle_alpha   90.00
_cell.angle_beta   90.00
_cell.angle_gamma   90.00
#
_symmetry.space_group_name_H-M   'P 1'
#
loop_
_entity.id
_entity.type
_entity.pdbx_description
1 polymer ?
#
loop_
_entity_poly.entity_id
_entity_poly.type
_entity_poly.pdbx_seq_one_letter_code
_entity_poly.pdbx_strand_id
1 'polypeptide(L)'
;MSLTKLGCTQVSVRIGGIYALARIAHDSAKDHWMIMEVLTAFVRDRRGLAGAGFSTQPKKFDKDVQSAVSVIGRRNVSQDPDDTVLYLNYNDLRGVVFSDTDYSYTQFHGSDLREVNFNRCKLQSTRFWKSNLAESRFRDADLSDADLVEADLRGADLQNCSLRGADLRKANLEGVKGLTVDQVQSANNWKEAIYDTNFLILLGSDEKNTDK
;
A
#
# COMPACT_ATOMS: atom_id res chain seq x y z
N MET A 1 -14.01 9.76 25.80
CA MET A 1 -15.12 10.26 24.98
C MET A 1 -14.89 10.09 23.45
N SER A 2 -13.68 9.77 22.98
CA SER A 2 -13.35 9.57 21.56
C SER A 2 -13.70 8.19 21.01
N LEU A 3 -13.47 7.11 21.78
CA LEU A 3 -13.72 5.72 21.38
C LEU A 3 -15.20 5.45 21.00
N THR A 4 -16.15 6.05 21.72
CA THR A 4 -17.59 5.92 21.44
C THR A 4 -18.02 6.50 20.10
N LYS A 5 -17.22 7.39 19.49
CA LYS A 5 -17.57 8.04 18.21
C LYS A 5 -17.27 7.17 16.99
N LEU A 6 -16.36 6.19 17.09
CA LEU A 6 -15.98 5.32 15.97
C LEU A 6 -17.10 4.33 15.60
N GLY A 7 -17.94 3.93 16.56
CA GLY A 7 -19.12 3.09 16.34
C GLY A 7 -20.39 3.84 15.91
N CYS A 8 -20.33 5.17 15.71
CA CYS A 8 -21.49 5.97 15.34
C CYS A 8 -21.90 5.73 13.87
N THR A 9 -23.19 5.73 13.55
CA THR A 9 -23.69 5.57 12.17
C THR A 9 -23.39 6.77 11.28
N GLN A 10 -23.24 7.97 11.86
CA GLN A 10 -22.95 9.20 11.12
C GLN A 10 -21.47 9.32 10.75
N VAL A 11 -21.19 9.38 9.46
CA VAL A 11 -19.81 9.48 8.90
C VAL A 11 -19.06 10.69 9.45
N SER A 12 -19.73 11.85 9.56
CA SER A 12 -19.12 13.09 10.07
C SER A 12 -18.62 12.96 11.52
N VAL A 13 -19.39 12.27 12.37
CA VAL A 13 -19.02 12.02 13.78
C VAL A 13 -17.80 11.10 13.86
N ARG A 14 -17.73 10.06 13.01
CA ARG A 14 -16.57 9.17 12.93
C ARG A 14 -15.31 9.92 12.48
N ILE A 15 -15.41 10.73 11.42
CA ILE A 15 -14.30 11.56 10.94
C ILE A 15 -13.81 12.51 12.04
N GLY A 16 -14.72 13.19 12.75
CA GLY A 16 -14.36 14.03 13.89
C GLY A 16 -13.66 13.25 15.02
N GLY A 17 -14.09 12.01 15.28
CA GLY A 17 -13.43 11.10 16.22
C GLY A 17 -12.01 10.71 15.77
N ILE A 18 -11.83 10.38 14.49
CA ILE A 18 -10.54 10.04 13.89
C ILE A 18 -9.54 11.19 14.05
N TYR A 19 -9.93 12.43 13.70
CA TYR A 19 -9.03 13.58 13.84
C TYR A 19 -8.79 13.99 15.30
N ALA A 20 -9.76 13.76 16.20
CA ALA A 20 -9.53 13.95 17.63
C ALA A 20 -8.48 12.96 18.16
N LEU A 21 -8.52 11.70 17.72
CA LEU A 21 -7.49 10.70 18.03
C LEU A 21 -6.15 11.09 17.42
N ALA A 22 -6.13 11.54 16.17
CA ALA A 22 -4.90 12.01 15.50
C ALA A 22 -4.17 13.09 16.31
N ARG A 23 -4.93 14.04 16.87
CA ARG A 23 -4.35 15.08 17.74
C ARG A 23 -3.76 14.51 19.02
N ILE A 24 -4.43 13.54 19.65
CA ILE A 24 -3.90 12.87 20.85
C ILE A 24 -2.61 12.12 20.53
N ALA A 25 -2.56 11.40 19.41
CA ALA A 25 -1.34 10.69 18.98
C ALA A 25 -0.17 11.67 18.76
N HIS A 26 -0.45 12.83 18.16
CA HIS A 26 0.55 13.87 17.97
C HIS A 26 1.05 14.47 19.29
N ASP A 27 0.15 14.73 20.22
CA ASP A 27 0.45 15.40 21.49
C ASP A 27 1.06 14.44 22.54
N SER A 28 0.97 13.12 22.35
CA SER A 28 1.28 12.11 23.37
C SER A 28 1.96 10.88 22.77
N ALA A 29 3.30 10.82 22.87
CA ALA A 29 4.10 9.68 22.41
C ALA A 29 3.68 8.34 23.06
N LYS A 30 3.20 8.36 24.31
CA LYS A 30 2.70 7.16 24.99
C LYS A 30 1.39 6.62 24.41
N ASP A 31 0.57 7.48 23.78
CA ASP A 31 -0.73 7.12 23.22
C ASP A 31 -0.65 6.93 21.69
N HIS A 32 0.43 7.40 21.06
CA HIS A 32 0.67 7.35 19.61
C HIS A 32 0.39 5.97 19.03
N TRP A 33 1.11 4.94 19.48
CA TRP A 33 1.00 3.60 18.90
C TRP A 33 -0.40 3.00 19.07
N MET A 34 -0.95 3.07 20.29
CA MET A 34 -2.29 2.54 20.57
C MET A 34 -3.36 3.20 19.70
N ILE A 35 -3.20 4.48 19.37
CA ILE A 35 -4.11 5.17 18.45
C ILE A 35 -3.95 4.64 17.01
N MET A 36 -2.74 4.37 16.55
CA MET A 36 -2.52 3.77 15.23
C MET A 36 -3.15 2.39 15.13
N GLU A 37 -3.06 1.57 16.19
CA GLU A 37 -3.74 0.28 16.28
C GLU A 37 -5.26 0.42 16.24
N VAL A 38 -5.83 1.37 16.99
CA VAL A 38 -7.28 1.64 17.00
C VAL A 38 -7.77 2.08 15.62
N LEU A 39 -7.05 2.96 14.94
CA LEU A 39 -7.40 3.40 13.59
C LEU A 39 -7.24 2.28 12.56
N THR A 40 -6.23 1.42 12.72
CA THR A 40 -6.02 0.24 11.86
C THR A 40 -7.15 -0.78 12.05
N ALA A 41 -7.55 -1.04 13.30
CA ALA A 41 -8.70 -1.89 13.61
C ALA A 41 -10.00 -1.31 13.04
N PHE A 42 -10.18 0.02 13.11
CA PHE A 42 -11.31 0.71 12.50
C PHE A 42 -11.37 0.47 10.98
N VAL A 43 -10.25 0.57 10.26
CA VAL A 43 -10.21 0.30 8.81
C VAL A 43 -10.60 -1.15 8.52
N ARG A 44 -10.10 -2.11 9.30
CA ARG A 44 -10.39 -3.54 9.14
C ARG A 44 -11.86 -3.91 9.33
N ASP A 45 -12.55 -3.26 10.25
CA ASP A 45 -13.95 -3.57 10.56
C ASP A 45 -14.92 -3.16 9.44
N ARG A 46 -14.49 -2.25 8.55
CA ARG A 46 -15.28 -1.79 7.41
C ARG A 46 -15.35 -2.79 6.25
N ARG A 47 -14.69 -3.96 6.39
CA ARG A 47 -14.58 -5.01 5.38
C ARG A 47 -15.91 -5.60 4.91
N GLY A 48 -17.01 -5.36 5.62
CA GLY A 48 -18.35 -5.75 5.17
C GLY A 48 -18.42 -7.18 4.65
N LEU A 49 -17.95 -8.16 5.44
CA LEU A 49 -18.01 -9.62 5.18
C LEU A 49 -18.16 -10.03 3.70
N ALA A 50 -17.25 -9.59 2.83
CA ALA A 50 -17.17 -10.14 1.48
C ALA A 50 -16.39 -11.46 1.54
N GLY A 51 -16.98 -12.53 0.99
CA GLY A 51 -16.41 -13.87 0.92
C GLY A 51 -15.05 -13.92 0.21
N ALA A 52 -14.44 -15.10 0.18
CA ALA A 52 -13.13 -15.33 -0.43
C ALA A 52 -13.10 -14.87 -1.91
N GLY A 53 -12.55 -13.69 -2.17
CA GLY A 53 -12.36 -13.12 -3.51
C GLY A 53 -12.35 -11.59 -3.53
N PHE A 54 -11.72 -10.99 -4.54
CA PHE A 54 -11.78 -9.55 -4.78
C PHE A 54 -13.18 -9.16 -5.30
N SER A 55 -13.75 -8.08 -4.76
CA SER A 55 -15.10 -7.65 -5.15
C SER A 55 -15.13 -7.14 -6.58
N THR A 56 -16.07 -7.60 -7.39
CA THR A 56 -16.33 -7.06 -8.73
C THR A 56 -17.30 -5.87 -8.70
N GLN A 57 -17.88 -5.57 -7.54
CA GLN A 57 -18.81 -4.45 -7.41
C GLN A 57 -18.06 -3.11 -7.40
N PRO A 58 -18.69 -2.03 -7.93
CA PRO A 58 -18.15 -0.68 -7.80
C PRO A 58 -17.91 -0.35 -6.34
N LYS A 59 -16.71 0.10 -6.00
CA LYS A 59 -16.42 0.44 -4.62
C LYS A 59 -17.16 1.71 -4.22
N LYS A 60 -17.84 1.66 -3.08
CA LYS A 60 -18.32 2.87 -2.41
C LYS A 60 -17.14 3.53 -1.69
N PHE A 61 -16.83 4.78 -2.05
CA PHE A 61 -15.75 5.51 -1.39
C PHE A 61 -16.13 5.85 0.07
N ASP A 62 -15.47 5.20 1.02
CA ASP A 62 -15.67 5.41 2.46
C ASP A 62 -14.77 6.55 2.95
N LYS A 63 -15.37 7.74 3.11
CA LYS A 63 -14.66 8.96 3.53
C LYS A 63 -13.98 8.82 4.90
N ASP A 64 -14.58 8.06 5.80
CA ASP A 64 -14.03 7.76 7.12
C ASP A 64 -12.85 6.79 7.05
N VAL A 65 -12.89 5.79 6.17
CA VAL A 65 -11.72 4.95 5.87
C VAL A 65 -10.59 5.82 5.32
N GLN A 66 -10.89 6.71 4.35
CA GLN A 66 -9.92 7.67 3.83
C GLN A 66 -9.32 8.55 4.95
N SER A 67 -10.13 9.05 5.89
CA SER A 67 -9.62 9.82 7.02
C SER A 67 -8.69 9.00 7.92
N ALA A 68 -9.07 7.76 8.25
CA ALA A 68 -8.28 6.90 9.13
C ALA A 68 -6.91 6.57 8.50
N VAL A 69 -6.89 6.15 7.24
CA VAL A 69 -5.63 5.86 6.53
C VAL A 69 -4.79 7.11 6.29
N SER A 70 -5.40 8.29 6.08
CA SER A 70 -4.62 9.53 6.02
C SER A 70 -3.95 9.86 7.36
N VAL A 71 -4.56 9.53 8.50
CA VAL A 71 -3.94 9.73 9.82
C VAL A 71 -2.82 8.71 10.06
N ILE A 72 -3.09 7.42 9.79
CA ILE A 72 -2.11 6.34 9.94
C ILE A 72 -0.84 6.62 9.12
N GLY A 73 -1.01 7.07 7.87
CA GLY A 73 0.11 7.34 6.97
C GLY A 73 0.91 8.61 7.31
N ARG A 74 0.33 9.57 8.04
CA ARG A 74 1.03 10.79 8.46
C ARG A 74 1.63 10.68 9.86
N ARG A 75 1.55 9.49 10.48
CA ARG A 75 2.06 9.26 11.82
C ARG A 75 3.56 9.52 11.89
N ASN A 76 4.05 9.92 13.05
CA ASN A 76 5.47 9.98 13.29
C ASN A 76 6.04 8.56 13.48
N VAL A 77 6.63 7.98 12.42
CA VAL A 77 7.19 6.62 12.46
C VAL A 77 8.31 6.47 13.49
N SER A 78 9.01 7.55 13.89
CA SER A 78 10.02 7.45 14.96
C SER A 78 9.46 7.24 16.36
N GLN A 79 8.13 7.31 16.52
CA GLN A 79 7.42 6.97 17.74
C GLN A 79 6.76 5.58 17.67
N ASP A 80 6.86 4.89 16.55
CA ASP A 80 6.41 3.51 16.46
C ASP A 80 7.35 2.64 17.32
N PRO A 81 6.82 1.73 18.17
CA PRO A 81 7.65 0.81 18.91
C PRO A 81 8.35 -0.17 17.96
N ASP A 82 9.58 -0.56 18.33
CA ASP A 82 10.32 -1.61 17.62
C ASP A 82 9.48 -2.91 17.52
N ASP A 83 9.66 -3.65 16.43
CA ASP A 83 9.00 -4.94 16.15
C ASP A 83 7.46 -4.91 16.08
N THR A 84 6.84 -3.73 15.95
CA THR A 84 5.39 -3.61 15.76
C THR A 84 5.00 -3.45 14.30
N VAL A 85 3.78 -3.88 13.96
CA VAL A 85 3.30 -3.90 12.57
C VAL A 85 1.85 -3.44 12.51
N LEU A 86 1.55 -2.56 11.55
CA LEU A 86 0.19 -2.21 11.20
C LEU A 86 -0.39 -3.24 10.23
N TYR A 87 -1.55 -3.80 10.59
CA TYR A 87 -2.22 -4.88 9.85
C TYR A 87 -3.40 -4.34 9.04
N LEU A 88 -3.17 -4.06 7.76
CA LEU A 88 -4.18 -3.64 6.77
C LEU A 88 -4.41 -4.71 5.68
N ASN A 89 -4.12 -5.97 6.01
CA ASN A 89 -4.29 -7.13 5.14
C ASN A 89 -5.76 -7.50 4.88
N TYR A 90 -6.02 -8.08 3.71
CA TYR A 90 -7.34 -8.50 3.22
C TYR A 90 -8.44 -7.42 3.23
N ASN A 91 -8.07 -6.15 3.07
CA ASN A 91 -9.03 -5.04 3.03
C ASN A 91 -9.38 -4.64 1.60
N ASP A 92 -10.60 -4.16 1.40
CA ASP A 92 -10.97 -3.44 0.17
C ASP A 92 -10.59 -1.97 0.33
N LEU A 93 -9.42 -1.58 -0.18
CA LEU A 93 -8.89 -0.22 -0.16
C LEU A 93 -8.80 0.40 -1.56
N ARG A 94 -9.50 -0.17 -2.56
CA ARG A 94 -9.54 0.40 -3.92
C ARG A 94 -9.81 1.90 -3.95
N GLY A 95 -9.13 2.62 -4.83
CA GLY A 95 -9.30 4.06 -5.04
C GLY A 95 -8.93 4.96 -3.85
N VAL A 96 -8.42 4.42 -2.74
CA VAL A 96 -7.92 5.21 -1.61
C VAL A 96 -6.72 6.05 -2.04
N VAL A 97 -6.58 7.22 -1.44
CA VAL A 97 -5.43 8.11 -1.66
C VAL A 97 -4.48 8.02 -0.47
N PHE A 98 -3.34 7.39 -0.67
CA PHE A 98 -2.23 7.35 0.29
C PHE A 98 -1.12 8.35 -0.03
N SER A 99 -1.14 9.06 -1.16
CA SER A 99 0.00 9.88 -1.60
C SER A 99 0.61 10.76 -0.50
N ASP A 100 1.95 10.89 -0.52
CA ASP A 100 2.72 11.66 0.46
C ASP A 100 2.65 11.12 1.91
N THR A 101 2.60 9.80 2.09
CA THR A 101 2.53 9.17 3.42
C THR A 101 3.61 8.11 3.65
N ASP A 102 3.76 7.72 4.91
CA ASP A 102 4.68 6.67 5.35
C ASP A 102 3.93 5.42 5.82
N TYR A 103 4.10 4.36 5.06
CA TYR A 103 3.54 3.03 5.27
C TYR A 103 4.62 1.96 5.38
N SER A 104 5.87 2.38 5.64
CA SER A 104 6.98 1.45 5.87
C SER A 104 6.59 0.38 6.89
N TYR A 105 7.01 -0.86 6.64
CA TYR A 105 6.76 -2.03 7.50
C TYR A 105 5.29 -2.45 7.66
N THR A 106 4.35 -1.87 6.91
CA THR A 106 2.92 -2.19 7.00
C THR A 106 2.58 -3.48 6.25
N GLN A 107 1.57 -4.22 6.72
CA GLN A 107 1.03 -5.39 6.02
C GLN A 107 -0.26 -5.05 5.27
N PHE A 108 -0.24 -5.21 3.94
CA PHE A 108 -1.39 -5.08 3.04
C PHE A 108 -1.70 -6.38 2.29
N HIS A 109 -1.10 -7.51 2.65
CA HIS A 109 -1.21 -8.74 1.88
C HIS A 109 -2.66 -9.20 1.66
N GLY A 110 -2.94 -9.72 0.46
CA GLY A 110 -4.28 -10.13 0.05
C GLY A 110 -5.33 -9.02 0.00
N SER A 111 -4.95 -7.74 0.11
CA SER A 111 -5.88 -6.61 0.00
C SER A 111 -6.20 -6.27 -1.45
N ASP A 112 -7.41 -5.74 -1.66
CA ASP A 112 -7.81 -5.13 -2.92
C ASP A 112 -7.38 -3.68 -2.91
N LEU A 113 -6.32 -3.39 -3.64
CA LEU A 113 -5.66 -2.09 -3.71
C LEU A 113 -5.73 -1.53 -5.13
N ARG A 114 -6.69 -1.95 -5.96
CA ARG A 114 -6.81 -1.42 -7.34
C ARG A 114 -7.03 0.09 -7.34
N GLU A 115 -6.44 0.77 -8.31
CA GLU A 115 -6.60 2.22 -8.53
C GLU A 115 -6.15 3.09 -7.33
N VAL A 116 -5.38 2.53 -6.40
CA VAL A 116 -4.91 3.25 -5.22
C VAL A 116 -3.81 4.22 -5.63
N ASN A 117 -3.80 5.41 -5.02
CA ASN A 117 -2.74 6.40 -5.23
C ASN A 117 -1.70 6.31 -4.11
N PHE A 118 -0.57 5.66 -4.41
CA PHE A 118 0.64 5.56 -3.59
C PHE A 118 1.76 6.53 -4.03
N ASN A 119 1.48 7.53 -4.86
CA ASN A 119 2.52 8.45 -5.33
C ASN A 119 3.28 9.09 -4.15
N ARG A 120 4.62 9.12 -4.25
CA ARG A 120 5.52 9.66 -3.22
C ARG A 120 5.37 9.03 -1.83
N CYS A 121 4.80 7.82 -1.75
CA CYS A 121 4.73 7.09 -0.49
C CYS A 121 6.06 6.44 -0.15
N LYS A 122 6.36 6.39 1.15
CA LYS A 122 7.35 5.50 1.72
C LYS A 122 6.69 4.16 2.00
N LEU A 123 7.16 3.12 1.31
CA LEU A 123 6.62 1.76 1.35
C LEU A 123 7.73 0.73 1.60
N GLN A 124 8.84 1.15 2.23
CA GLN A 124 9.97 0.29 2.51
C GLN A 124 9.53 -0.91 3.35
N SER A 125 9.96 -2.12 2.97
CA SER A 125 9.60 -3.36 3.69
C SER A 125 8.09 -3.60 3.86
N THR A 126 7.25 -2.96 3.03
CA THR A 126 5.80 -3.16 3.06
C THR A 126 5.45 -4.51 2.45
N ARG A 127 4.48 -5.22 3.04
CA ARG A 127 4.05 -6.54 2.55
C ARG A 127 2.78 -6.45 1.72
N PHE A 128 2.92 -6.69 0.42
CA PHE A 128 1.85 -6.70 -0.58
C PHE A 128 1.59 -8.08 -1.19
N TRP A 129 2.16 -9.17 -0.64
CA TRP A 129 2.02 -10.49 -1.25
C TRP A 129 0.56 -10.88 -1.50
N LYS A 130 0.27 -11.44 -2.67
CA LYS A 130 -1.08 -11.78 -3.17
C LYS A 130 -2.10 -10.63 -3.18
N SER A 131 -1.67 -9.37 -3.07
CA SER A 131 -2.57 -8.23 -3.18
C SER A 131 -2.88 -7.89 -4.63
N ASN A 132 -4.05 -7.29 -4.86
CA ASN A 132 -4.40 -6.74 -6.17
C ASN A 132 -4.07 -5.26 -6.23
N LEU A 133 -3.01 -4.90 -6.95
CA LEU A 133 -2.49 -3.55 -7.13
C LEU A 133 -2.77 -3.01 -8.54
N ALA A 134 -3.64 -3.66 -9.32
CA ALA A 134 -3.85 -3.28 -10.71
C ALA A 134 -4.30 -1.81 -10.86
N GLU A 135 -3.76 -1.11 -11.85
CA GLU A 135 -4.01 0.31 -12.13
C GLU A 135 -3.65 1.28 -10.98
N SER A 136 -2.93 0.82 -9.94
CA SER A 136 -2.44 1.71 -8.89
C SER A 136 -1.31 2.61 -9.39
N ARG A 137 -1.10 3.73 -8.68
CA ARG A 137 -0.06 4.70 -9.01
C ARG A 137 0.98 4.77 -7.90
N PHE A 138 2.24 4.55 -8.25
CA PHE A 138 3.40 4.54 -7.35
C PHE A 138 4.48 5.54 -7.80
N ARG A 139 4.10 6.61 -8.48
CA ARG A 139 5.07 7.57 -9.01
C ARG A 139 5.93 8.13 -7.88
N ASP A 140 7.25 8.07 -8.07
CA ASP A 140 8.24 8.53 -7.08
C ASP A 140 8.08 7.87 -5.68
N ALA A 141 7.45 6.70 -5.59
CA ALA A 141 7.33 5.96 -4.34
C ALA A 141 8.58 5.11 -4.04
N ASP A 142 8.82 4.84 -2.76
CA ASP A 142 9.90 3.96 -2.33
C ASP A 142 9.35 2.59 -1.92
N LEU A 143 9.45 1.59 -2.79
CA LEU A 143 9.09 0.19 -2.54
C LEU A 143 10.33 -0.66 -2.17
N SER A 144 11.41 -0.06 -1.69
CA SER A 144 12.63 -0.81 -1.38
C SER A 144 12.34 -1.91 -0.34
N ASP A 145 12.86 -3.12 -0.60
CA ASP A 145 12.66 -4.32 0.21
C ASP A 145 11.18 -4.73 0.41
N ALA A 146 10.24 -4.20 -0.40
CA ALA A 146 8.84 -4.60 -0.33
C ALA A 146 8.65 -6.06 -0.77
N ASP A 147 7.72 -6.76 -0.13
CA ASP A 147 7.30 -8.10 -0.53
C ASP A 147 6.12 -8.00 -1.51
N LEU A 148 6.38 -8.21 -2.79
CA LEU A 148 5.41 -8.17 -3.89
C LEU A 148 5.12 -9.58 -4.45
N VAL A 149 5.43 -10.64 -3.69
CA VAL A 149 5.28 -12.02 -4.15
C VAL A 149 3.83 -12.31 -4.55
N GLU A 150 3.62 -12.77 -5.78
CA GLU A 150 2.29 -13.05 -6.35
C GLU A 150 1.32 -11.84 -6.36
N ALA A 151 1.84 -10.60 -6.24
CA ALA A 151 1.02 -9.39 -6.36
C ALA A 151 0.64 -9.11 -7.82
N ASP A 152 -0.58 -8.60 -8.04
CA ASP A 152 -1.06 -8.22 -9.37
C ASP A 152 -0.88 -6.72 -9.59
N LEU A 153 0.14 -6.31 -10.35
CA LEU A 153 0.49 -4.92 -10.65
C LEU A 153 0.07 -4.51 -12.08
N ARG A 154 -0.82 -5.27 -12.74
CA ARG A 154 -1.19 -4.99 -14.14
C ARG A 154 -1.65 -3.56 -14.34
N GLY A 155 -1.09 -2.89 -15.36
CA GLY A 155 -1.44 -1.50 -15.68
C GLY A 155 -1.00 -0.45 -14.66
N ALA A 156 -0.35 -0.84 -13.55
CA ALA A 156 0.12 0.09 -12.54
C ALA A 156 1.16 1.06 -13.10
N ASP A 157 1.25 2.24 -12.50
CA ASP A 157 2.23 3.27 -12.87
C ASP A 157 3.39 3.29 -11.88
N LEU A 158 4.55 2.81 -12.32
CA LEU A 158 5.78 2.67 -11.54
C LEU A 158 6.85 3.71 -11.91
N GLN A 159 6.46 4.82 -12.55
CA GLN A 159 7.41 5.85 -12.97
C GLN A 159 8.24 6.36 -11.78
N ASN A 160 9.57 6.28 -11.91
CA ASN A 160 10.56 6.72 -10.90
C ASN A 160 10.44 6.05 -9.52
N CYS A 161 9.71 4.94 -9.36
CA CYS A 161 9.68 4.25 -8.08
C CYS A 161 10.99 3.49 -7.82
N SER A 162 11.40 3.37 -6.54
CA SER A 162 12.48 2.47 -6.15
C SER A 162 11.92 1.06 -5.93
N LEU A 163 12.46 0.06 -6.63
CA LEU A 163 12.17 -1.37 -6.39
C LEU A 163 13.37 -2.11 -5.78
N ARG A 164 14.37 -1.37 -5.28
CA ARG A 164 15.62 -1.95 -4.79
C ARG A 164 15.34 -3.02 -3.73
N GLY A 165 15.77 -4.25 -3.99
CA GLY A 165 15.58 -5.38 -3.06
C GLY A 165 14.15 -5.88 -2.91
N ALA A 166 13.16 -5.28 -3.58
CA ALA A 166 11.78 -5.75 -3.55
C ALA A 166 11.69 -7.18 -4.12
N ASP A 167 10.87 -8.04 -3.54
CA ASP A 167 10.72 -9.42 -4.01
C ASP A 167 9.60 -9.54 -5.03
N LEU A 168 9.95 -9.81 -6.29
CA LEU A 168 9.02 -9.87 -7.42
C LEU A 168 8.61 -11.29 -7.84
N ARG A 169 8.89 -12.34 -7.03
CA ARG A 169 8.53 -13.72 -7.42
C ARG A 169 7.06 -13.80 -7.82
N LYS A 170 6.80 -14.19 -9.07
CA LYS A 170 5.45 -14.33 -9.66
C LYS A 170 4.58 -13.07 -9.61
N ALA A 171 5.17 -11.89 -9.38
CA ALA A 171 4.42 -10.63 -9.51
C ALA A 171 4.00 -10.44 -10.97
N ASN A 172 2.76 -9.99 -11.21
CA ASN A 172 2.29 -9.69 -12.56
C ASN A 172 2.53 -8.21 -12.89
N LEU A 173 3.50 -7.94 -13.76
CA LEU A 173 3.91 -6.61 -14.22
C LEU A 173 3.45 -6.33 -15.68
N GLU A 174 2.52 -7.10 -16.24
CA GLU A 174 2.03 -6.87 -17.60
C GLU A 174 1.39 -5.48 -17.75
N GLY A 175 1.81 -4.73 -18.77
CA GLY A 175 1.26 -3.42 -19.07
C GLY A 175 1.57 -2.34 -18.01
N VAL A 176 2.52 -2.60 -17.11
CA VAL A 176 3.02 -1.58 -16.18
C VAL A 176 3.59 -0.41 -16.97
N LYS A 177 3.29 0.81 -16.50
CA LYS A 177 3.66 2.07 -17.11
C LYS A 177 4.90 2.64 -16.43
N GLY A 178 5.84 3.17 -17.22
CA GLY A 178 7.00 3.91 -16.72
C GLY A 178 8.07 3.06 -16.00
N LEU A 179 7.98 1.73 -16.07
CA LEU A 179 9.01 0.82 -15.55
C LEU A 179 10.20 0.78 -16.50
N THR A 180 11.41 0.94 -15.97
CA THR A 180 12.66 0.74 -16.71
C THR A 180 13.31 -0.60 -16.39
N VAL A 181 14.26 -1.02 -17.23
CA VAL A 181 15.06 -2.23 -16.99
C VAL A 181 15.89 -2.11 -15.72
N ASP A 182 16.56 -0.98 -15.49
CA ASP A 182 17.34 -0.75 -14.26
C ASP A 182 16.47 -0.84 -13.00
N GLN A 183 15.26 -0.25 -13.04
CA GLN A 183 14.33 -0.31 -11.90
C GLN A 183 14.00 -1.77 -11.55
N VAL A 184 13.64 -2.58 -12.54
CA VAL A 184 13.24 -3.96 -12.28
C VAL A 184 14.41 -4.88 -11.94
N GLN A 185 15.59 -4.66 -12.54
CA GLN A 185 16.80 -5.43 -12.24
C GLN A 185 17.36 -5.12 -10.86
N SER A 186 17.02 -3.98 -10.26
CA SER A 186 17.34 -3.65 -8.87
C SER A 186 16.55 -4.47 -7.84
N ALA A 187 15.47 -5.12 -8.25
CA ALA A 187 14.62 -5.96 -7.41
C ALA A 187 15.18 -7.38 -7.28
N ASN A 188 14.78 -8.09 -6.24
CA ASN A 188 15.07 -9.50 -6.07
C ASN A 188 14.10 -10.35 -6.91
N ASN A 189 14.60 -11.46 -7.44
CA ASN A 189 13.82 -12.46 -8.18
C ASN A 189 13.01 -11.88 -9.36
N TRP A 190 13.47 -10.76 -9.93
CA TRP A 190 12.78 -10.09 -11.03
C TRP A 190 12.59 -10.99 -12.25
N LYS A 191 13.47 -11.97 -12.48
CA LYS A 191 13.35 -12.96 -13.57
C LYS A 191 12.15 -13.90 -13.40
N GLU A 192 11.59 -14.02 -12.20
CA GLU A 192 10.40 -14.84 -11.90
C GLU A 192 9.09 -14.05 -11.98
N ALA A 193 9.14 -12.76 -12.28
CA ALA A 193 7.95 -11.95 -12.51
C ALA A 193 7.38 -12.18 -13.92
N ILE A 194 6.11 -11.83 -14.10
CA ILE A 194 5.39 -11.95 -15.37
C ILE A 194 5.40 -10.58 -16.04
N TYR A 195 5.81 -10.55 -17.31
CA TYR A 195 5.93 -9.32 -18.11
C TYR A 195 5.17 -9.46 -19.41
N ASP A 196 4.77 -8.33 -20.00
CA ASP A 196 4.29 -8.34 -21.37
C ASP A 196 5.44 -8.55 -22.37
N THR A 197 5.09 -8.99 -23.58
CA THR A 197 6.05 -9.32 -24.63
C THR A 197 6.97 -8.16 -25.01
N ASN A 198 6.47 -6.92 -24.97
CA ASN A 198 7.27 -5.76 -25.35
C ASN A 198 8.37 -5.49 -24.32
N PHE A 199 8.04 -5.59 -23.03
CA PHE A 199 9.01 -5.41 -21.97
C PHE A 199 10.04 -6.56 -21.91
N LEU A 200 9.64 -7.81 -22.23
CA LEU A 200 10.59 -8.92 -22.37
C LEU A 200 11.62 -8.67 -23.47
N ILE A 201 11.23 -8.07 -24.59
CA ILE A 201 12.16 -7.69 -25.67
C ILE A 201 13.16 -6.63 -25.18
N LEU A 202 12.69 -5.67 -24.38
CA LEU A 202 13.55 -4.64 -23.79
C LEU A 202 14.58 -5.27 -22.83
N LEU A 203 14.15 -6.18 -21.95
CA LEU A 203 15.04 -6.91 -21.04
C LEU A 203 16.15 -7.67 -21.78
N GLY A 204 15.81 -8.35 -22.88
CA GLY A 204 16.80 -9.08 -23.70
C GLY A 204 17.69 -8.18 -24.56
N SER A 205 17.33 -6.90 -24.74
CA SER A 205 18.16 -5.91 -25.44
C SER A 205 19.22 -5.32 -24.52
N ASP A 206 18.91 -5.15 -23.23
CA ASP A 206 19.86 -4.67 -22.22
C ASP A 206 20.88 -5.72 -21.79
N GLU A 207 20.52 -7.02 -21.74
CA GLU A 207 21.51 -8.09 -21.44
C GLU A 207 22.69 -8.11 -22.44
N LYS A 208 22.48 -7.64 -23.68
CA LYS A 208 23.56 -7.54 -24.70
C LYS A 208 24.48 -6.33 -24.49
N ASN A 209 24.12 -5.40 -23.63
CA ASN A 209 24.83 -4.13 -23.42
C ASN A 209 25.68 -4.12 -22.14
N THR A 210 25.50 -5.10 -21.25
CA THR A 210 26.26 -5.24 -19.99
C THR A 210 27.55 -6.06 -20.10
N ASP A 211 27.84 -6.66 -21.26
CA ASP A 211 29.06 -7.46 -21.52
C ASP A 211 30.21 -6.64 -22.18
N LYS A 212 30.30 -5.32 -21.95
CA LYS A 212 31.38 -4.46 -22.47
C LYS A 212 32.03 -3.59 -21.41
#